data_AF-A0A1L9TTM8-F1
#
_entry.id   AF-A0A1L9TTM8-F1
#
_cell.length_a   1.000
_cell.length_b   1.000
_cell.length_c   1.000
_cell.angle_alpha   90.00
_cell.angle_beta   90.00
_cell.angle_gamma   90.00
#
_symmetry.space_group_name_H-M   'P 1'
#
loop_
_entity.id
_entity.type
_entity.pdbx_description
1 polymer ?
#
loop_
_entity_poly.entity_id
_entity_poly.type
_entity_poly.pdbx_seq_one_letter_code
_entity_poly.pdbx_strand_id
1 'polypeptide(L)' 'MTSTRTRPIEKFAKATSKCAVEAAAYGKCIVADYQGVHKDMCAKEFMKLKDCFLAASKKG' A
#
# COMPACT_ATOMS: atom_id res chain seq x y z
N MET A 1 25.40 10.67 20.88
CA MET A 1 24.45 11.46 20.06
C MET A 1 24.02 10.63 18.85
N THR A 2 23.08 9.70 19.01
CA THR A 2 22.50 9.00 17.85
C THR A 2 21.36 9.85 17.32
N SER A 3 21.64 10.63 16.28
CA SER A 3 20.63 11.36 15.54
C SER A 3 19.56 10.36 15.10
N THR A 4 18.38 10.43 15.73
CA THR A 4 17.14 9.80 15.28
C THR A 4 16.78 10.46 13.95
N ARG A 5 17.49 10.09 12.88
CA ARG A 5 16.94 10.23 11.54
C ARG A 5 15.83 9.20 11.48
N THR A 6 14.61 9.58 11.87
CA THR A 6 13.41 8.90 11.39
C THR A 6 13.54 8.88 9.88
N ARG A 7 14.03 7.75 9.35
CA ARG A 7 14.27 7.59 7.93
C ARG A 7 12.89 7.73 7.29
N PRO A 8 12.73 8.48 6.19
CA PRO A 8 11.47 8.54 5.44
C PRO A 8 10.84 7.16 5.20
N ILE A 9 11.71 6.14 5.10
CA ILE A 9 11.42 4.71 5.04
C ILE A 9 10.58 4.21 6.22
N GLU A 10 10.80 4.67 7.46
CA GLU A 10 9.96 4.29 8.60
C GLU A 10 8.58 4.93 8.55
N LYS A 11 8.47 6.20 8.13
CA LYS A 11 7.15 6.81 7.89
C LYS A 11 6.39 6.11 6.77
N PHE A 12 7.10 5.76 5.69
CA PHE A 12 6.56 4.96 4.61
C PHE A 12 6.17 3.57 5.08
N ALA A 13 7.04 2.85 5.79
CA ALA A 13 6.76 1.54 6.35
C ALA A 13 5.55 1.61 7.28
N LYS A 14 5.43 2.62 8.13
CA LYS A 14 4.28 2.78 9.04
C LYS A 14 2.98 3.13 8.30
N ALA A 15 3.06 3.86 7.19
CA ALA A 15 1.91 4.15 6.32
C ALA A 15 1.51 2.92 5.50
N THR A 16 2.49 2.20 4.93
CA THR A 16 2.31 0.93 4.25
C THR A 16 1.80 -0.13 5.22
N SER A 17 2.25 -0.17 6.48
CA SER A 17 1.75 -1.05 7.53
C SER A 17 0.28 -0.81 7.83
N LYS A 18 -0.18 0.46 7.79
CA LYS A 18 -1.60 0.79 7.99
C LYS A 18 -2.51 0.24 6.89
N CYS A 19 -1.99 0.15 5.67
CA CYS A 19 -2.70 -0.37 4.50
C CYS A 19 -2.09 -1.69 4.00
N ALA A 20 -1.33 -2.40 4.83
CA ALA A 20 -0.51 -3.54 4.40
C ALA A 20 -1.39 -4.72 4.01
N VAL A 21 -2.56 -4.82 4.64
CA VAL A 21 -3.57 -5.84 4.35
C VAL A 21 -4.12 -5.62 2.96
N GLU A 22 -4.55 -4.40 2.62
CA GLU A 22 -5.03 -4.04 1.30
C GLU A 22 -3.94 -4.12 0.23
N ALA A 23 -2.70 -3.73 0.56
CA ALA A 23 -1.57 -3.80 -0.34
C ALA A 23 -1.20 -5.26 -0.65
N ALA A 24 -1.20 -6.12 0.37
CA ALA A 24 -0.97 -7.55 0.20
C ALA A 24 -2.12 -8.22 -0.58
N ALA A 25 -3.37 -7.83 -0.36
CA ALA A 25 -4.51 -8.35 -1.12
C ALA A 25 -4.44 -7.95 -2.60
N TYR A 26 -4.10 -6.69 -2.89
CA TYR A 26 -3.86 -6.22 -4.25
C TYR A 26 -2.68 -6.96 -4.91
N GLY A 27 -1.55 -7.09 -4.19
CA GLY A 27 -0.39 -7.83 -4.66
C GLY A 27 -0.69 -9.31 -4.93
N LYS A 28 -1.48 -9.97 -4.09
CA LYS A 28 -1.92 -11.36 -4.30
C LYS A 28 -2.75 -11.50 -5.58
N CYS A 29 -3.64 -10.56 -5.84
CA CYS A 29 -4.44 -10.56 -7.08
C CYS A 29 -3.58 -10.38 -8.33
N ILE A 30 -2.58 -9.50 -8.28
CA ILE A 30 -1.62 -9.30 -9.38
C ILE A 30 -0.74 -10.53 -9.58
N VAL A 31 -0.22 -11.12 -8.51
CA VAL A 31 0.67 -12.29 -8.59
C VAL A 31 -0.09 -13.54 -9.05
N ALA A 32 -1.39 -13.64 -8.75
CA ALA A 32 -2.23 -14.74 -9.20
C ALA A 32 -2.30 -14.84 -10.74
N ASP A 33 -2.22 -13.71 -11.44
CA ASP A 33 -2.25 -13.68 -12.90
C ASP A 33 -1.25 -12.65 -13.43
N TYR A 34 0.01 -12.81 -13.04
CA TYR A 34 1.07 -11.85 -13.35
C TYR A 34 1.28 -11.64 -14.86
N GLN A 35 0.91 -12.62 -15.69
CA GLN A 35 1.01 -12.56 -17.15
C GLN A 35 -0.20 -11.90 -17.82
N GLY A 36 -1.38 -11.95 -17.20
CA GLY A 36 -2.62 -11.37 -17.71
C GLY A 36 -3.06 -10.10 -16.98
N VAL A 37 -2.25 -9.55 -16.08
CA VAL A 37 -2.54 -8.29 -15.40
C VAL A 37 -2.89 -7.20 -16.41
N HIS A 38 -4.15 -6.79 -16.35
CA HIS A 38 -4.70 -5.72 -17.17
C HIS A 38 -5.45 -4.73 -16.28
N LYS A 39 -5.75 -3.56 -16.87
CA LYS A 39 -6.53 -2.53 -16.21
C LYS A 39 -7.85 -3.12 -15.69
N ASP A 40 -8.22 -2.77 -14.47
CA ASP A 40 -9.44 -3.20 -13.76
C ASP A 40 -9.48 -4.65 -13.24
N MET A 41 -8.46 -5.48 -13.51
CA MET A 41 -8.41 -6.88 -13.01
C MET A 41 -8.50 -6.95 -11.48
N CYS A 42 -7.69 -6.14 -10.80
CA CYS A 42 -7.65 -6.06 -9.33
C CYS A 42 -8.31 -4.78 -8.82
N ALA A 43 -9.30 -4.23 -9.56
CA ALA A 43 -9.93 -2.95 -9.24
C ALA A 43 -10.49 -2.89 -7.81
N LYS A 44 -11.11 -3.96 -7.32
CA LYS A 44 -11.66 -4.02 -5.95
C LYS A 44 -10.58 -3.83 -4.89
N GLU A 45 -9.44 -4.51 -5.04
CA GLU A 45 -8.35 -4.43 -4.07
C GLU A 45 -7.56 -3.13 -4.23
N PHE A 46 -7.43 -2.63 -5.46
CA PHE A 46 -6.86 -1.33 -5.75
C PHE A 46 -7.69 -0.19 -5.12
N MET A 47 -9.02 -0.24 -5.21
CA MET A 47 -9.92 0.75 -4.61
C MET A 47 -9.76 0.80 -3.09
N LYS A 48 -9.69 -0.36 -2.42
CA LYS A 48 -9.46 -0.45 -0.96
C LYS A 48 -8.09 0.10 -0.57
N LEU A 49 -7.04 -0.29 -1.30
CA LEU A 49 -5.68 0.22 -1.08
C LEU A 49 -5.62 1.74 -1.24
N LYS A 50 -6.25 2.26 -2.31
CA LYS A 50 -6.37 3.70 -2.57
C LYS A 50 -7.10 4.42 -1.45
N ASP A 51 -8.23 3.90 -0.99
CA ASP A 51 -9.01 4.50 0.10
C ASP A 51 -8.18 4.60 1.38
N CYS A 52 -7.49 3.52 1.75
CA CYS A 52 -6.59 3.54 2.90
C CYS A 52 -5.41 4.49 2.72
N PHE A 53 -4.81 4.55 1.52
CA PHE A 53 -3.75 5.53 1.23
C PHE A 53 -4.27 6.97 1.38
N LEU A 54 -5.47 7.28 0.89
CA LEU A 54 -6.09 8.59 1.02
C LEU A 54 -6.43 8.94 2.48
N ALA A 55 -6.97 7.99 3.23
CA ALA A 55 -7.24 8.13 4.66
C ALA A 55 -5.96 8.29 5.48
N ALA A 56 -4.89 7.57 5.12
CA ALA A 56 -3.58 7.70 5.74
C ALA A 56 -2.88 9.03 5.40
N SER A 57 -3.10 9.55 4.19
CA SER A 57 -2.55 10.83 3.71
C SER A 57 -3.25 12.05 4.35
N LYS A 58 -4.51 11.92 4.77
CA LYS A 58 -5.24 12.95 5.52
C LYS A 58 -4.79 13.10 6.98
N LYS A 59 -3.88 12.27 7.49
CA LYS A 59 -3.26 12.42 8.83
C LYS A 59 -1.98 13.29 8.77
N GLY A 60 -2.09 14.46 8.14
CA GLY A 60 -1.05 15.49 8.04
C GLY A 60 -1.49 16.77 8.70
#